data_AF-A0A1S8BM65-F1
#
_entry.id   AF-A0A1S8BM65-F1
#
_cell.length_a   1.000
_cell.length_b   1.000
_cell.length_c   1.000
_cell.angle_alpha   90.00
_cell.angle_beta   90.00
_cell.angle_gamma   90.00
#
_symmetry.space_group_name_H-M   'P 1'
#
loop_
_entity.id
_entity.type
_entity.pdbx_description
1 polymer ?
#
loop_
_entity_poly.entity_id
_entity_poly.type
_entity_poly.pdbx_seq_one_letter_code
_entity_poly.pdbx_strand_id
1 'polypeptide(L)'
;MTALTTSKRKFNKILENISASSSTTSLASLSKKNASAMSVAAVQNEPPSKRNRKSLSGDSLTSVEGDRPDTAASASSQFNPSASSLSLAQRARSIRMIKKDKEKESTEPKKAPNYTPWSHEHFVERMKSFSDVMRWGPKPDKLNEVEWAKRGWVCENLNTVACKGGCEKRLVIKLEPKEKDSEKKDTEGGGLEDRLEELLAGDLDEALVDRYAKLMVEGHDEGCLWRKAGCKEDIYHVPMASYEDHVKPGLIERHKSLLNIRYKLPPLENLKYPGTNPERLEKALPEELTQPLSSENFEAAAPSDSTDQKDIEKRTQLFALYGWYGEDRGKYSIAFCHECHQRVGLWMYLGEDLKLDLVETHRVHCPWLNPDSQGGRPIWEQLQKRLLNRIRETASSIYTTQSSEPHDIGDIRPPSSAADSEKTDKTRMNRLKKAMKSFGGRRKK
;
A
#
# COMPACT_ATOMS: atom_id res chain seq x y z
N MET A 1 -10.83 -6.75 63.04
CA MET A 1 -9.60 -7.58 63.04
C MET A 1 -10.01 -9.05 63.08
N THR A 2 -9.97 -9.75 61.95
CA THR A 2 -9.75 -11.20 61.81
C THR A 2 -9.79 -11.60 60.33
N ALA A 3 -8.94 -12.58 59.98
CA ALA A 3 -8.94 -13.45 58.80
C ALA A 3 -8.62 -12.84 57.43
N LEU A 4 -7.39 -13.03 56.89
CA LEU A 4 -7.08 -13.04 55.44
C LEU A 4 -5.64 -13.54 55.07
N THR A 5 -5.03 -14.50 55.79
CA THR A 5 -3.61 -14.88 55.53
C THR A 5 -3.32 -16.36 55.25
N THR A 6 -4.33 -17.22 55.03
CA THR A 6 -4.06 -18.69 54.88
C THR A 6 -4.37 -19.31 53.52
N SER A 7 -4.90 -18.56 52.53
CA SER A 7 -5.25 -19.15 51.22
C SER A 7 -4.09 -19.21 50.21
N LYS A 8 -3.07 -18.34 50.34
CA LYS A 8 -1.94 -18.27 49.39
C LYS A 8 -0.98 -19.47 49.41
N ARG A 9 -0.95 -20.27 50.49
CA ARG A 9 -0.05 -21.45 50.58
C ARG A 9 -0.62 -22.72 49.95
N LYS A 10 -1.92 -22.79 49.67
CA LYS A 10 -2.54 -23.99 49.07
C LYS A 10 -2.54 -23.97 47.54
N PHE A 11 -2.53 -22.79 46.92
CA PHE A 11 -2.52 -22.67 45.46
C PHE A 11 -1.14 -23.04 44.86
N ASN A 12 -0.04 -22.58 45.47
CA ASN A 12 1.31 -22.86 44.97
C ASN A 12 1.67 -24.36 45.02
N LYS A 13 1.08 -25.13 45.95
CA LYS A 13 1.31 -26.57 46.08
C LYS A 13 0.59 -27.40 45.00
N ILE A 14 -0.43 -26.84 44.35
CA ILE A 14 -1.13 -27.49 43.23
C ILE A 14 -0.39 -27.25 41.91
N LEU A 15 0.21 -26.06 41.72
CA LEU A 15 1.02 -25.76 40.54
C LEU A 15 2.31 -26.61 40.47
N GLU A 16 2.99 -26.82 41.59
CA GLU A 16 4.17 -27.69 41.63
C GLU A 16 3.85 -29.15 41.27
N ASN A 17 2.66 -29.66 41.64
CA ASN A 17 2.28 -31.05 41.40
C ASN A 17 1.85 -31.32 39.94
N ILE A 18 1.44 -30.28 39.22
CA ILE A 18 1.12 -30.35 37.78
C ILE A 18 2.40 -30.28 36.95
N SER A 19 3.36 -29.43 37.32
CA SER A 19 4.67 -29.35 36.64
C SER A 19 5.56 -30.58 36.85
N ALA A 20 5.35 -31.36 37.93
CA ALA A 20 6.09 -32.60 38.17
C ALA A 20 5.53 -33.83 37.40
N SER A 21 4.36 -33.73 36.77
CA SER A 21 3.64 -34.89 36.19
C SER A 21 3.69 -35.01 34.66
N SER A 22 4.64 -34.36 33.98
CA SER A 22 4.87 -34.59 32.55
C SER A 22 6.35 -34.57 32.19
N SER A 23 7.03 -35.67 32.56
CA SER A 23 8.14 -36.34 31.84
C SER A 23 8.73 -37.36 32.84
N THR A 24 8.51 -38.66 32.71
CA THR A 24 9.28 -39.54 31.82
C THR A 24 8.77 -40.99 31.92
N THR A 25 8.72 -41.70 30.80
CA THR A 25 9.12 -43.12 30.60
C THR A 25 9.51 -43.23 29.10
N SER A 26 10.61 -43.83 28.63
CA SER A 26 11.39 -44.96 29.13
C SER A 26 12.86 -44.97 28.66
N LEU A 27 13.70 -45.51 29.54
CA LEU A 27 15.04 -46.13 29.48
C LEU A 27 15.30 -47.02 28.24
N ALA A 28 16.50 -47.43 27.80
CA ALA A 28 17.92 -47.25 28.16
C ALA A 28 18.79 -47.94 27.06
N SER A 29 20.06 -47.55 26.91
CA SER A 29 21.22 -48.46 26.97
C SER A 29 22.55 -47.81 26.56
N LEU A 30 23.55 -47.97 27.44
CA LEU A 30 25.00 -48.09 27.18
C LEU A 30 25.73 -46.88 26.56
N SER A 31 26.97 -46.52 26.88
CA SER A 31 27.91 -46.80 27.95
C SER A 31 29.16 -46.00 27.55
N LYS A 32 29.68 -45.18 28.48
CA LYS A 32 31.08 -44.73 28.63
C LYS A 32 31.64 -43.65 27.69
N LYS A 33 31.98 -42.52 28.36
CA LYS A 33 33.29 -41.79 28.42
C LYS A 33 33.85 -41.33 27.05
N ASN A 34 34.28 -40.08 26.84
CA ASN A 34 35.06 -39.22 27.72
C ASN A 34 35.12 -37.79 27.15
N ALA A 35 35.49 -36.85 28.00
CA ALA A 35 35.68 -35.44 27.72
C ALA A 35 36.93 -35.14 26.87
N SER A 36 36.88 -34.06 26.08
CA SER A 36 37.69 -32.84 26.28
C SER A 36 38.22 -32.20 24.98
N ALA A 37 38.13 -30.88 24.99
CA ALA A 37 39.14 -29.92 24.54
C ALA A 37 39.32 -29.57 23.05
N MET A 38 39.78 -28.33 22.92
CA MET A 38 39.83 -27.45 21.76
C MET A 38 40.98 -27.75 20.78
N SER A 39 40.88 -27.09 19.61
CA SER A 39 41.94 -26.30 18.95
C SER A 39 42.44 -26.79 17.58
N VAL A 40 42.18 -25.93 16.58
CA VAL A 40 43.04 -25.34 15.53
C VAL A 40 44.25 -26.11 14.94
N ALA A 41 44.44 -25.88 13.62
CA ALA A 41 45.60 -26.11 12.72
C ALA A 41 45.59 -27.45 11.95
N ALA A 42 46.18 -27.65 10.77
CA ALA A 42 46.63 -26.86 9.62
C ALA A 42 47.22 -27.88 8.62
N VAL A 43 46.80 -27.81 7.34
CA VAL A 43 47.47 -28.16 6.05
C VAL A 43 48.37 -29.42 5.90
N GLN A 44 48.08 -30.29 4.90
CA GLN A 44 48.88 -30.58 3.67
C GLN A 44 48.75 -32.02 3.11
N ASN A 45 48.69 -32.06 1.76
CA ASN A 45 49.12 -33.10 0.79
C ASN A 45 48.10 -34.05 0.11
N GLU A 46 47.99 -33.78 -1.21
CA GLU A 46 47.49 -34.52 -2.40
C GLU A 46 48.28 -35.83 -2.74
N PRO A 47 48.03 -36.58 -3.86
CA PRO A 47 46.81 -37.11 -4.52
C PRO A 47 47.07 -38.59 -5.00
N PRO A 48 46.62 -39.16 -6.17
CA PRO A 48 45.42 -39.03 -7.03
C PRO A 48 44.75 -40.39 -7.44
N SER A 49 43.53 -40.36 -8.02
CA SER A 49 43.21 -41.22 -9.20
C SER A 49 41.93 -40.88 -9.99
N LYS A 50 42.14 -40.63 -11.29
CA LYS A 50 41.43 -41.12 -12.50
C LYS A 50 40.16 -40.41 -13.05
N ARG A 51 40.41 -39.70 -14.17
CA ARG A 51 39.79 -39.72 -15.54
C ARG A 51 38.25 -39.65 -15.64
N ASN A 52 37.66 -38.81 -16.49
CA ASN A 52 37.84 -38.84 -17.95
C ASN A 52 37.45 -37.51 -18.64
N ARG A 53 38.18 -37.16 -19.72
CA ARG A 53 38.08 -35.95 -20.55
C ARG A 53 37.78 -36.38 -21.99
N LYS A 54 36.95 -35.64 -22.73
CA LYS A 54 37.09 -35.52 -24.19
C LYS A 54 37.02 -34.04 -24.57
N SER A 55 38.14 -33.58 -25.12
CA SER A 55 38.37 -32.31 -25.82
C SER A 55 38.20 -32.50 -27.33
N LEU A 56 37.99 -31.41 -28.06
CA LEU A 56 38.52 -31.06 -29.40
C LEU A 56 38.24 -29.54 -29.54
N SER A 57 39.17 -28.57 -29.53
CA SER A 57 40.42 -28.27 -30.27
C SER A 57 40.21 -27.53 -31.60
N GLY A 58 40.92 -26.41 -31.78
CA GLY A 58 41.14 -25.65 -33.03
C GLY A 58 40.90 -24.14 -32.86
N ASP A 59 41.81 -23.29 -32.36
CA ASP A 59 43.08 -22.79 -32.96
C ASP A 59 42.81 -21.83 -34.15
N SER A 60 43.38 -20.64 -34.36
CA SER A 60 44.37 -19.77 -33.70
C SER A 60 44.36 -18.40 -34.43
N LEU A 61 44.66 -17.29 -33.73
CA LEU A 61 45.56 -16.16 -34.08
C LEU A 61 45.33 -15.37 -35.42
N THR A 62 45.49 -14.05 -35.61
CA THR A 62 46.24 -12.95 -34.97
C THR A 62 45.76 -11.59 -35.51
N SER A 63 45.91 -10.55 -34.68
CA SER A 63 46.23 -9.11 -34.91
C SER A 63 46.35 -8.53 -36.34
N VAL A 64 45.92 -7.27 -36.54
CA VAL A 64 46.75 -6.05 -36.79
C VAL A 64 45.83 -4.84 -37.08
N GLU A 65 46.31 -3.66 -36.67
CA GLU A 65 45.77 -2.30 -36.78
C GLU A 65 45.26 -1.83 -38.15
N GLY A 66 44.50 -0.73 -38.15
CA GLY A 66 44.70 0.33 -39.15
C GLY A 66 43.45 0.97 -39.78
N ASP A 67 43.23 2.22 -39.37
CA ASP A 67 42.86 3.36 -40.21
C ASP A 67 41.41 3.74 -40.54
N ARG A 68 41.22 5.06 -40.37
CA ARG A 68 40.11 5.96 -40.74
C ARG A 68 40.30 6.37 -42.22
N PRO A 69 39.31 6.96 -42.94
CA PRO A 69 38.95 8.36 -42.70
C PRO A 69 37.49 8.78 -43.02
N ASP A 70 37.26 10.07 -42.76
CA ASP A 70 36.06 10.89 -42.74
C ASP A 70 35.40 11.26 -44.09
N THR A 71 34.28 12.02 -43.96
CA THR A 71 33.65 12.98 -44.91
C THR A 71 32.61 12.41 -45.90
N ALA A 72 31.47 13.03 -46.28
CA ALA A 72 30.80 14.32 -46.07
C ALA A 72 29.28 14.11 -46.39
N ALA A 73 28.32 14.64 -45.62
CA ALA A 73 27.54 15.87 -45.83
C ALA A 73 26.68 16.01 -47.12
N SER A 74 25.39 16.35 -46.90
CA SER A 74 24.47 17.11 -47.77
C SER A 74 23.79 16.36 -48.94
N ALA A 75 22.54 16.62 -49.37
CA ALA A 75 21.40 17.42 -48.90
C ALA A 75 20.17 17.10 -49.81
N SER A 76 18.97 17.22 -49.23
CA SER A 76 17.67 17.73 -49.77
C SER A 76 17.12 17.48 -51.19
N SER A 77 15.79 17.34 -51.19
CA SER A 77 14.74 17.71 -52.19
C SER A 77 14.47 16.73 -53.35
N GLN A 78 13.32 16.04 -53.37
CA GLN A 78 11.98 16.47 -53.83
C GLN A 78 11.96 16.92 -55.32
N PHE A 79 11.35 16.13 -56.21
CA PHE A 79 10.06 16.40 -56.88
C PHE A 79 9.73 15.33 -57.98
N ASN A 80 8.42 15.05 -58.06
CA ASN A 80 7.61 14.09 -58.83
C ASN A 80 7.44 14.46 -60.34
N PRO A 81 6.52 13.87 -61.16
CA PRO A 81 6.06 12.48 -61.42
C PRO A 81 5.80 12.19 -62.94
N SER A 82 5.21 11.01 -63.26
CA SER A 82 4.48 10.58 -64.50
C SER A 82 5.15 9.40 -65.22
N ALA A 83 4.48 8.34 -65.68
CA ALA A 83 3.07 7.92 -65.64
C ALA A 83 2.96 6.39 -65.94
N SER A 84 1.84 5.80 -65.49
CA SER A 84 1.07 4.67 -66.09
C SER A 84 1.72 3.26 -66.11
N SER A 85 1.38 2.37 -65.16
CA SER A 85 0.18 1.51 -65.07
C SER A 85 0.36 0.13 -65.73
N LEU A 86 0.66 -0.91 -64.94
CA LEU A 86 0.33 -2.31 -65.28
C LEU A 86 0.03 -3.14 -64.02
N SER A 87 -0.81 -4.16 -64.21
CA SER A 87 -1.84 -4.67 -63.31
C SER A 87 -1.41 -5.57 -62.14
N LEU A 88 -2.27 -5.53 -61.12
CA LEU A 88 -2.38 -6.35 -59.92
C LEU A 88 -2.70 -7.84 -60.23
N ALA A 89 -1.82 -8.58 -60.91
CA ALA A 89 -2.07 -10.01 -61.19
C ALA A 89 -0.82 -10.92 -61.26
N GLN A 90 0.40 -10.42 -61.08
CA GLN A 90 1.63 -11.21 -61.34
C GLN A 90 2.61 -11.38 -60.17
N ARG A 91 2.20 -11.13 -58.92
CA ARG A 91 3.07 -11.39 -57.74
C ARG A 91 2.72 -12.61 -56.89
N ALA A 92 1.80 -13.44 -57.33
CA ALA A 92 1.56 -14.74 -56.70
C ALA A 92 2.51 -15.80 -57.28
N ARG A 93 3.69 -15.97 -56.68
CA ARG A 93 4.49 -17.22 -56.60
C ARG A 93 5.88 -16.93 -56.00
N SER A 94 5.95 -16.86 -54.67
CA SER A 94 7.09 -17.35 -53.86
C SER A 94 6.87 -16.99 -52.39
N ILE A 95 6.08 -17.79 -51.67
CA ILE A 95 6.14 -17.85 -50.21
C ILE A 95 6.09 -19.34 -49.85
N ARG A 96 7.25 -19.88 -49.43
CA ARG A 96 7.35 -21.21 -48.83
C ARG A 96 6.67 -21.17 -47.47
N MET A 97 5.64 -22.01 -47.30
CA MET A 97 4.99 -22.23 -46.01
C MET A 97 5.94 -23.00 -45.08
N ILE A 98 6.40 -22.33 -44.01
CA ILE A 98 7.00 -23.01 -42.86
C ILE A 98 5.84 -23.61 -42.06
N LYS A 99 5.91 -24.93 -41.83
CA LYS A 99 4.96 -25.67 -41.01
C LYS A 99 4.84 -24.99 -39.64
N LYS A 100 3.60 -24.63 -39.29
CA LYS A 100 3.18 -24.16 -37.98
C LYS A 100 3.35 -25.31 -36.99
N ASP A 101 4.49 -25.33 -36.30
CA ASP A 101 4.62 -26.14 -35.10
C ASP A 101 3.60 -25.63 -34.08
N LYS A 102 2.86 -26.59 -33.54
CA LYS A 102 1.73 -26.40 -32.64
C LYS A 102 2.30 -25.85 -31.33
N GLU A 103 2.30 -24.51 -31.19
CA GLU A 103 2.60 -23.83 -29.94
C GLU A 103 1.71 -24.42 -28.84
N LYS A 104 2.38 -25.05 -27.88
CA LYS A 104 1.79 -25.55 -26.66
C LYS A 104 1.47 -24.30 -25.83
N GLU A 105 0.22 -23.89 -25.86
CA GLU A 105 -0.33 -22.82 -25.03
C GLU A 105 -0.18 -23.23 -23.56
N SER A 106 0.97 -22.91 -22.97
CA SER A 106 1.15 -22.93 -21.53
C SER A 106 0.46 -21.69 -20.98
N THR A 107 -0.79 -21.84 -20.54
CA THR A 107 -1.52 -20.85 -19.76
C THR A 107 -0.95 -20.78 -18.34
N GLU A 108 0.33 -20.45 -18.21
CA GLU A 108 0.90 -19.98 -16.95
C GLU A 108 1.04 -18.46 -17.06
N PRO A 109 0.47 -17.68 -16.13
CA PRO A 109 0.62 -16.23 -16.14
C PRO A 109 2.12 -15.91 -16.06
N LYS A 110 2.62 -15.13 -17.02
CA LYS A 110 4.00 -14.63 -17.00
C LYS A 110 4.23 -13.92 -15.67
N LYS A 111 5.16 -14.42 -14.85
CA LYS A 111 5.53 -13.77 -13.58
C LYS A 111 5.90 -12.32 -13.85
N ALA A 112 5.26 -11.40 -13.12
CA ALA A 112 5.55 -9.98 -13.22
C ALA A 112 7.04 -9.70 -12.97
N PRO A 113 7.62 -8.65 -13.59
CA PRO A 113 9.01 -8.31 -13.37
C PRO A 113 9.24 -7.96 -11.89
N ASN A 114 10.34 -8.46 -11.31
CA ASN A 114 10.65 -8.27 -9.90
C ASN A 114 11.02 -6.82 -9.53
N TYR A 115 11.52 -6.03 -10.48
CA TYR A 115 11.87 -4.63 -10.29
C TYR A 115 10.80 -3.73 -10.91
N THR A 116 9.89 -3.25 -10.07
CA THR A 116 8.74 -2.40 -10.45
C THR A 116 8.60 -1.21 -9.48
N PRO A 117 9.60 -0.30 -9.41
CA PRO A 117 9.57 0.83 -8.48
C PRO A 117 8.42 1.82 -8.74
N TRP A 118 7.78 1.77 -9.91
CA TRP A 118 6.67 2.63 -10.31
C TRP A 118 5.28 2.00 -10.07
N SER A 119 5.19 0.72 -9.70
CA SER A 119 3.91 0.04 -9.51
C SER A 119 3.44 0.18 -8.06
N HIS A 120 2.33 0.90 -7.87
CA HIS A 120 1.67 1.02 -6.57
C HIS A 120 1.27 -0.36 -6.03
N GLU A 121 0.62 -1.19 -6.85
CA GLU A 121 0.16 -2.52 -6.45
C GLU A 121 1.30 -3.40 -5.93
N HIS A 122 2.43 -3.48 -6.65
CA HIS A 122 3.58 -4.26 -6.18
C HIS A 122 4.25 -3.65 -4.94
N PHE A 123 4.19 -2.33 -4.75
CA PHE A 123 4.65 -1.69 -3.52
C PHE A 123 3.78 -2.12 -2.32
N VAL A 124 2.46 -2.07 -2.48
CA VAL A 124 1.47 -2.50 -1.48
C VAL A 124 1.57 -4.01 -1.18
N GLU A 125 1.91 -4.84 -2.17
CA GLU A 125 2.22 -6.25 -1.98
C GLU A 125 3.50 -6.47 -1.16
N ARG A 126 4.56 -5.67 -1.39
CA ARG A 126 5.76 -5.73 -0.55
C ARG A 126 5.47 -5.29 0.87
N MET A 127 4.71 -4.21 1.06
CA MET A 127 4.22 -3.75 2.36
C MET A 127 3.49 -4.86 3.13
N LYS A 128 2.72 -5.71 2.43
CA LYS A 128 2.01 -6.85 3.05
C LYS A 128 2.88 -7.81 3.82
N SER A 129 4.11 -8.01 3.35
CA SER A 129 5.03 -8.93 4.02
C SER A 129 5.37 -8.51 5.46
N PHE A 130 5.22 -7.22 5.78
CA PHE A 130 5.47 -6.64 7.10
C PHE A 130 4.23 -6.61 8.01
N SER A 131 3.06 -7.07 7.53
CA SER A 131 1.81 -6.98 8.30
C SER A 131 1.72 -7.95 9.48
N ASP A 132 2.48 -9.05 9.46
CA ASP A 132 2.53 -10.05 10.52
C ASP A 132 3.33 -9.54 11.73
N VAL A 133 2.63 -9.15 12.79
CA VAL A 133 3.21 -8.60 14.04
C VAL A 133 4.18 -9.59 14.70
N MET A 134 4.01 -10.89 14.50
CA MET A 134 4.92 -11.91 15.03
C MET A 134 6.27 -11.92 14.29
N ARG A 135 6.30 -11.43 13.04
CA ARG A 135 7.53 -11.34 12.23
C ARG A 135 8.12 -9.94 12.24
N TRP A 136 7.29 -8.92 12.31
CA TRP A 136 7.69 -7.52 12.22
C TRP A 136 6.96 -6.68 13.27
N GLY A 137 7.67 -6.29 14.32
CA GLY A 137 7.18 -5.38 15.34
C GLY A 137 7.30 -3.90 14.92
N PRO A 138 6.72 -2.97 15.70
CA PRO A 138 6.82 -1.54 15.45
C PRO A 138 8.28 -1.08 15.40
N LYS A 139 8.57 -0.14 14.49
CA LYS A 139 9.91 0.44 14.28
C LYS A 139 9.80 1.98 14.25
N PRO A 140 10.90 2.70 14.55
CA PRO A 140 10.95 4.15 14.35
C PRO A 140 10.65 4.54 12.90
N ASP A 141 10.16 5.77 12.69
CA ASP A 141 9.72 6.24 11.36
C ASP A 141 10.76 6.07 10.25
N LYS A 142 12.04 6.32 10.56
CA LYS A 142 13.18 6.14 9.63
C LYS A 142 13.34 4.68 9.13
N LEU A 143 12.80 3.71 9.87
CA LEU A 143 12.92 2.26 9.61
C LEU A 143 11.56 1.57 9.49
N ASN A 144 10.49 2.35 9.27
CA ASN A 144 9.15 1.81 9.13
C ASN A 144 9.04 0.91 7.87
N GLU A 145 7.93 0.19 7.78
CA GLU A 145 7.65 -0.76 6.71
C GLU A 145 7.70 -0.11 5.32
N VAL A 146 7.24 1.14 5.22
CA VAL A 146 7.18 1.92 3.97
C VAL A 146 8.58 2.13 3.41
N GLU A 147 9.51 2.57 4.24
CA GLU A 147 10.89 2.84 3.81
C GLU A 147 11.55 1.55 3.29
N TRP A 148 11.33 0.40 3.95
CA TRP A 148 11.87 -0.88 3.48
C TRP A 148 11.25 -1.29 2.15
N ALA A 149 9.93 -1.20 2.03
CA ALA A 149 9.21 -1.57 0.81
C ALA A 149 9.55 -0.63 -0.38
N LYS A 150 9.79 0.66 -0.14
CA LYS A 150 10.27 1.63 -1.16
C LYS A 150 11.62 1.21 -1.75
N ARG A 151 12.44 0.53 -0.94
CA ARG A 151 13.77 0.02 -1.33
C ARG A 151 13.75 -1.45 -1.78
N GLY A 152 12.58 -2.00 -2.10
CA GLY A 152 12.46 -3.34 -2.68
C GLY A 152 12.65 -4.49 -1.69
N TRP A 153 12.66 -4.20 -0.39
CA TRP A 153 12.75 -5.22 0.64
C TRP A 153 11.37 -5.79 0.96
N VAL A 154 11.35 -7.08 1.31
CA VAL A 154 10.18 -7.76 1.88
C VAL A 154 10.57 -8.44 3.18
N CYS A 155 9.68 -8.45 4.16
CA CYS A 155 9.85 -9.22 5.38
C CYS A 155 9.66 -10.71 5.07
N GLU A 156 10.70 -11.50 5.29
CA GLU A 156 10.69 -12.92 4.99
C GLU A 156 10.62 -13.77 6.26
N ASN A 157 11.38 -13.37 7.28
CA ASN A 157 11.45 -14.05 8.58
C ASN A 157 11.42 -13.00 9.71
N LEU A 158 11.46 -13.47 10.96
CA LEU A 158 11.48 -12.61 12.15
C LEU A 158 12.55 -11.53 12.05
N ASN A 159 12.10 -10.26 12.06
CA ASN A 159 12.91 -9.06 11.87
C ASN A 159 13.95 -9.19 10.74
N THR A 160 13.62 -9.92 9.67
CA THR A 160 14.55 -10.21 8.58
C THR A 160 13.93 -9.81 7.27
N VAL A 161 14.59 -8.88 6.58
CA VAL A 161 14.19 -8.44 5.25
C VAL A 161 15.04 -9.09 4.18
N ALA A 162 14.46 -9.30 2.99
CA ALA A 162 15.15 -9.83 1.83
C ALA A 162 14.79 -9.07 0.56
N CYS A 163 15.76 -8.92 -0.34
CA CYS A 163 15.52 -8.41 -1.68
C CYS A 163 15.06 -9.55 -2.59
N LYS A 164 13.76 -9.84 -2.60
CA LYS A 164 13.22 -10.92 -3.45
C LYS A 164 13.15 -10.49 -4.91
N GLY A 165 13.78 -11.29 -5.76
CA GLY A 165 13.77 -11.08 -7.21
C GLY A 165 14.71 -9.98 -7.73
N GLY A 166 15.49 -9.35 -6.85
CA GLY A 166 16.61 -8.49 -7.19
C GLY A 166 17.94 -9.21 -6.94
N CYS A 167 18.63 -8.86 -5.84
CA CYS A 167 19.94 -9.42 -5.50
C CYS A 167 19.94 -10.49 -4.41
N GLU A 168 18.77 -10.89 -3.89
CA GLU A 168 18.58 -11.97 -2.90
C GLU A 168 19.31 -11.79 -1.56
N LYS A 169 19.92 -10.61 -1.33
CA LYS A 169 20.52 -10.24 -0.05
C LYS A 169 19.46 -10.24 1.05
N ARG A 170 19.91 -10.52 2.27
CA ARG A 170 19.09 -10.58 3.48
C ARG A 170 19.75 -9.75 4.58
N LEU A 171 18.93 -9.05 5.35
CA LEU A 171 19.37 -8.26 6.50
C LEU A 171 18.51 -8.62 7.70
N VAL A 172 19.16 -8.83 8.84
CA VAL A 172 18.49 -9.04 10.13
C VAL A 172 18.56 -7.72 10.91
N ILE A 173 17.40 -7.20 11.30
CA ILE A 173 17.25 -5.97 12.05
C ILE A 173 17.16 -6.30 13.54
N LYS A 174 18.12 -5.82 14.33
CA LYS A 174 18.13 -5.90 15.78
C LYS A 174 18.18 -4.49 16.33
N LEU A 175 17.04 -3.99 16.79
CA LEU A 175 16.95 -2.75 17.54
C LEU A 175 16.83 -3.14 19.00
N GLU A 176 17.95 -3.14 19.70
CA GLU A 176 17.99 -3.32 21.15
C GLU A 176 17.97 -1.93 21.79
N PRO A 177 17.19 -1.70 22.87
CA PRO A 177 17.29 -0.48 23.66
C PRO A 177 18.72 -0.31 24.17
N LYS A 178 19.18 0.93 24.34
CA LYS A 178 20.43 1.17 25.05
C LYS A 178 20.29 0.64 26.47
N GLU A 179 21.07 -0.38 26.83
CA GLU A 179 21.32 -0.70 28.23
C GLU A 179 21.93 0.56 28.85
N LYS A 180 21.16 1.26 29.69
CA LYS A 180 21.75 2.31 30.52
C LYS A 180 22.75 1.60 31.42
N ASP A 181 24.02 2.02 31.37
CA ASP A 181 25.06 1.69 32.36
C ASP A 181 24.69 2.28 33.75
N SER A 182 23.52 1.93 34.27
CA SER A 182 23.17 2.10 35.67
C SER A 182 23.50 0.79 36.36
N GLU A 183 24.52 0.84 37.21
CA GLU A 183 24.93 -0.23 38.11
C GLU A 183 23.75 -1.09 38.57
N LYS A 184 23.84 -2.39 38.25
CA LYS A 184 23.14 -3.54 38.85
C LYS A 184 21.98 -3.16 39.77
N LYS A 185 20.77 -3.25 39.26
CA LYS A 185 19.62 -3.64 40.08
C LYS A 185 19.00 -4.88 39.48
N ASP A 186 19.50 -6.02 39.93
CA ASP A 186 18.94 -7.34 39.69
C ASP A 186 17.44 -7.29 39.98
N THR A 187 16.64 -7.12 38.93
CA THR A 187 15.20 -7.26 38.98
C THR A 187 14.87 -8.33 37.95
N GLU A 188 14.98 -9.58 38.41
CA GLU A 188 14.48 -10.73 37.68
C GLU A 188 12.99 -10.52 37.38
N GLY A 189 12.63 -10.53 36.10
CA GLY A 189 11.25 -10.74 35.67
C GLY A 189 10.47 -9.53 35.15
N GLY A 190 11.07 -8.65 34.35
CA GLY A 190 10.31 -7.70 33.54
C GLY A 190 9.51 -8.44 32.45
N GLY A 191 8.19 -8.25 32.42
CA GLY A 191 7.30 -8.90 31.46
C GLY A 191 7.57 -8.43 30.01
N LEU A 192 6.98 -9.13 29.03
CA LEU A 192 7.00 -8.71 27.62
C LEU A 192 6.50 -7.26 27.45
N GLU A 193 5.58 -6.84 28.32
CA GLU A 193 4.95 -5.52 28.35
C GLU A 193 5.92 -4.44 28.83
N ASP A 194 6.69 -4.68 29.89
CA ASP A 194 7.76 -3.77 30.36
C ASP A 194 8.84 -3.57 29.30
N ARG A 195 9.19 -4.63 28.55
CA ARG A 195 10.14 -4.55 27.43
C ARG A 195 9.60 -3.75 26.24
N LEU A 196 8.29 -3.81 25.99
CA LEU A 196 7.65 -3.04 24.92
C LEU A 196 7.56 -1.55 25.29
N GLU A 197 7.23 -1.25 26.55
CA GLU A 197 7.22 0.11 27.08
C GLU A 197 8.63 0.71 27.10
N GLU A 198 9.66 -0.05 27.47
CA GLU A 198 11.07 0.38 27.38
C GLU A 198 11.58 0.51 25.95
N LEU A 199 11.08 -0.27 24.99
CA LEU A 199 11.35 -0.07 23.56
C LEU A 199 10.69 1.18 22.99
N LEU A 200 9.54 1.59 23.55
CA LEU A 200 8.81 2.80 23.18
C LEU A 200 9.31 4.05 23.93
N ALA A 201 9.81 3.89 25.15
CA ALA A 201 10.28 4.97 26.04
C ALA A 201 11.81 5.09 26.12
N GLY A 202 12.54 4.08 25.66
CA GLY A 202 14.00 4.04 25.66
C GLY A 202 14.57 4.79 24.46
N ASP A 203 15.58 5.60 24.71
CA ASP A 203 16.41 6.23 23.69
C ASP A 203 17.08 5.14 22.84
N LEU A 204 16.34 4.61 21.86
CA LEU A 204 16.88 3.73 20.83
C LEU A 204 18.11 4.44 20.26
N ASP A 205 19.20 3.69 20.10
CA ASP A 205 20.44 4.28 19.64
C ASP A 205 20.22 4.91 18.26
N GLU A 206 20.11 6.24 18.20
CA GLU A 206 19.85 6.96 16.95
C GLU A 206 20.94 6.64 15.91
N ALA A 207 22.18 6.42 16.36
CA ALA A 207 23.26 5.95 15.51
C ALA A 207 23.02 4.54 14.95
N LEU A 208 22.34 3.65 15.68
CA LEU A 208 21.91 2.34 15.18
C LEU A 208 20.76 2.47 14.18
N VAL A 209 19.79 3.34 14.46
CA VAL A 209 18.69 3.64 13.54
C VAL A 209 19.24 4.17 12.21
N ASP A 210 20.16 5.14 12.25
CA ASP A 210 20.79 5.71 11.06
C ASP A 210 21.67 4.70 10.32
N ARG A 211 22.34 3.77 11.04
CA ARG A 211 23.07 2.66 10.41
C ARG A 211 22.13 1.76 9.61
N TYR A 212 20.99 1.36 10.19
CA TYR A 212 20.02 0.55 9.47
C TYR A 212 19.40 1.31 8.30
N ALA A 213 19.13 2.61 8.44
CA ALA A 213 18.60 3.45 7.37
C ALA A 213 19.53 3.47 6.14
N LYS A 214 20.85 3.54 6.37
CA LYS A 214 21.86 3.39 5.30
C LYS A 214 21.83 1.99 4.68
N LEU A 215 21.72 0.94 5.50
CA LEU A 215 21.64 -0.45 5.03
C LEU A 215 20.41 -0.75 4.17
N MET A 216 19.33 0.04 4.27
CA MET A 216 18.17 -0.08 3.36
C MET A 216 18.57 0.11 1.89
N VAL A 217 19.65 0.85 1.64
CA VAL A 217 20.22 1.06 0.31
C VAL A 217 21.45 0.18 0.11
N GLU A 218 22.42 0.31 1.02
CA GLU A 218 23.75 -0.29 0.87
C GLU A 218 23.77 -1.80 1.11
N GLY A 219 22.75 -2.35 1.80
CA GLY A 219 22.66 -3.78 2.07
C GLY A 219 22.25 -4.61 0.85
N HIS A 220 21.84 -3.97 -0.24
CA HIS A 220 21.72 -4.61 -1.55
C HIS A 220 23.10 -4.86 -2.15
N ASP A 221 23.19 -5.82 -3.07
CA ASP A 221 24.40 -6.03 -3.85
C ASP A 221 24.68 -4.84 -4.79
N GLU A 222 25.94 -4.60 -5.15
CA GLU A 222 26.38 -3.42 -5.92
C GLU A 222 25.65 -3.29 -7.27
N GLY A 223 25.35 -4.43 -7.91
CA GLY A 223 24.64 -4.48 -9.19
C GLY A 223 23.12 -4.34 -9.09
N CYS A 224 22.54 -4.37 -7.89
CA CYS A 224 21.09 -4.41 -7.69
C CYS A 224 20.40 -3.12 -8.17
N LEU A 225 19.29 -3.26 -8.90
CA LEU A 225 18.50 -2.10 -9.35
C LEU A 225 17.87 -1.34 -8.18
N TRP A 226 17.43 -2.06 -7.13
CA TRP A 226 16.88 -1.46 -5.91
C TRP A 226 17.91 -0.65 -5.10
N ARG A 227 19.20 -0.98 -5.22
CA ARG A 227 20.30 -0.17 -4.68
C ARG A 227 20.43 1.15 -5.41
N LYS A 228 20.31 1.11 -6.75
CA LYS A 228 20.47 2.28 -7.64
C LYS A 228 19.28 3.24 -7.54
N ALA A 229 18.06 2.70 -7.53
CA ALA A 229 16.85 3.49 -7.44
C ALA A 229 15.71 2.69 -6.77
N GLY A 230 15.10 3.31 -5.77
CA GLY A 230 13.88 2.83 -5.13
C GLY A 230 12.61 3.35 -5.82
N CYS A 231 11.48 3.14 -5.17
CA CYS A 231 10.22 3.79 -5.49
C CYS A 231 10.35 5.32 -5.37
N LYS A 232 9.45 6.04 -6.05
CA LYS A 232 9.29 7.48 -5.84
C LYS A 232 8.66 7.76 -4.48
N GLU A 233 8.84 8.97 -3.96
CA GLU A 233 8.26 9.37 -2.67
C GLU A 233 6.73 9.35 -2.66
N ASP A 234 6.12 9.66 -3.81
CA ASP A 234 4.67 9.64 -4.02
C ASP A 234 4.12 8.24 -4.34
N ILE A 235 4.93 7.17 -4.24
CA ILE A 235 4.47 5.82 -4.58
C ILE A 235 3.24 5.40 -3.76
N TYR A 236 3.16 5.83 -2.50
CA TYR A 236 2.07 5.48 -1.59
C TYR A 236 0.86 6.44 -1.68
N HIS A 237 0.92 7.40 -2.61
CA HIS A 237 -0.17 8.33 -2.85
C HIS A 237 -1.37 7.60 -3.47
N VAL A 238 -2.56 7.71 -2.87
CA VAL A 238 -3.77 7.07 -3.39
C VAL A 238 -4.54 8.10 -4.21
N PRO A 239 -4.81 7.85 -5.51
CA PRO A 239 -5.52 8.80 -6.34
C PRO A 239 -6.90 9.18 -5.79
N MET A 240 -7.17 10.47 -5.65
CA MET A 240 -8.43 11.02 -5.10
C MET A 240 -9.10 12.07 -6.02
N ALA A 241 -8.49 12.36 -7.18
CA ALA A 241 -8.86 13.53 -8.00
C ALA A 241 -10.24 13.40 -8.67
N SER A 242 -10.46 12.30 -9.41
CA SER A 242 -11.73 11.99 -10.07
C SER A 242 -12.68 11.27 -9.13
N TYR A 243 -13.91 11.76 -9.05
CA TYR A 243 -14.93 11.05 -8.28
C TYR A 243 -15.31 9.74 -8.96
N GLU A 244 -15.57 9.76 -10.27
CA GLU A 244 -16.06 8.59 -11.00
C GLU A 244 -14.98 7.52 -11.16
N ASP A 245 -13.72 7.90 -11.36
CA ASP A 245 -12.65 6.93 -11.63
C ASP A 245 -11.99 6.37 -10.36
N HIS A 246 -12.01 7.12 -9.25
CA HIS A 246 -11.29 6.72 -8.03
C HIS A 246 -12.20 6.62 -6.80
N VAL A 247 -12.97 7.67 -6.50
CA VAL A 247 -13.74 7.75 -5.24
C VAL A 247 -14.92 6.77 -5.23
N LYS A 248 -15.77 6.83 -6.26
CA LYS A 248 -16.95 5.98 -6.42
C LYS A 248 -16.60 4.48 -6.42
N PRO A 249 -15.70 3.98 -7.28
CA PRO A 249 -15.39 2.55 -7.32
C PRO A 249 -14.81 2.06 -5.99
N GLY A 250 -13.89 2.80 -5.38
CA GLY A 250 -13.31 2.43 -4.09
C GLY A 250 -14.34 2.39 -2.95
N LEU A 251 -15.28 3.34 -2.91
CA LEU A 251 -16.38 3.32 -1.94
C LEU A 251 -17.31 2.12 -2.14
N ILE A 252 -17.67 1.82 -3.38
CA ILE A 252 -18.53 0.68 -3.73
C ILE A 252 -17.86 -0.64 -3.34
N GLU A 253 -16.59 -0.81 -3.67
CA GLU A 253 -15.83 -2.01 -3.36
C GLU A 253 -15.76 -2.26 -1.85
N ARG A 254 -15.40 -1.21 -1.07
CA ARG A 254 -15.37 -1.29 0.40
C ARG A 254 -16.72 -1.64 0.98
N HIS A 255 -17.76 -0.92 0.57
CA HIS A 255 -19.12 -1.17 1.06
C HIS A 255 -19.58 -2.60 0.76
N LYS A 256 -19.37 -3.09 -0.48
CA LYS A 256 -19.71 -4.46 -0.87
C LYS A 256 -19.02 -5.50 -0.01
N SER A 257 -17.74 -5.31 0.31
CA SER A 257 -16.99 -6.24 1.17
C SER A 257 -17.56 -6.33 2.59
N LEU A 258 -18.16 -5.24 3.09
CA LEU A 258 -18.72 -5.16 4.44
C LEU A 258 -20.11 -5.79 4.55
N LEU A 259 -20.82 -5.97 3.43
CA LEU A 259 -22.19 -6.50 3.43
C LEU A 259 -22.31 -7.86 4.12
N ASN A 260 -21.32 -8.75 3.95
CA ASN A 260 -21.31 -10.07 4.58
C ASN A 260 -21.25 -10.02 6.11
N ILE A 261 -20.65 -8.97 6.66
CA ILE A 261 -20.40 -8.82 8.10
C ILE A 261 -21.21 -7.69 8.74
N ARG A 262 -22.15 -7.10 8.00
CA ARG A 262 -22.90 -5.88 8.39
C ARG A 262 -23.57 -5.98 9.76
N TYR A 263 -24.12 -7.15 10.10
CA TYR A 263 -24.77 -7.41 11.40
C TYR A 263 -23.77 -7.63 12.55
N LYS A 264 -22.50 -7.86 12.22
CA LYS A 264 -21.40 -8.05 13.18
C LYS A 264 -20.55 -6.77 13.33
N LEU A 265 -20.97 -5.65 12.72
CA LEU A 265 -20.33 -4.35 12.91
C LEU A 265 -20.70 -3.76 14.29
N PRO A 266 -19.77 -3.15 15.03
CA PRO A 266 -20.04 -2.49 16.31
C PRO A 266 -21.16 -1.43 16.20
N PRO A 267 -22.01 -1.27 17.22
CA PRO A 267 -23.06 -0.24 17.23
C PRO A 267 -22.46 1.17 17.09
N LEU A 268 -23.23 2.14 16.59
CA LEU A 268 -22.72 3.50 16.33
C LEU A 268 -22.11 4.17 17.57
N GLU A 269 -22.65 3.91 18.76
CA GLU A 269 -22.16 4.45 20.04
C GLU A 269 -20.75 3.97 20.43
N ASN A 270 -20.35 2.82 19.88
CA ASN A 270 -19.03 2.21 20.04
C ASN A 270 -18.04 2.68 18.97
N LEU A 271 -18.47 3.51 18.00
CA LEU A 271 -17.60 4.02 16.96
C LEU A 271 -17.12 5.44 17.28
N LYS A 272 -15.83 5.68 17.12
CA LYS A 272 -15.24 7.02 17.06
C LYS A 272 -14.79 7.29 15.64
N TYR A 273 -15.08 8.48 15.14
CA TYR A 273 -14.68 8.89 13.81
C TYR A 273 -14.62 10.43 13.73
N PRO A 274 -13.57 11.01 13.11
CA PRO A 274 -13.43 12.46 12.99
C PRO A 274 -14.15 13.03 11.77
N GLY A 275 -14.52 14.31 11.83
CA GLY A 275 -15.02 15.06 10.68
C GLY A 275 -16.54 15.23 10.68
N THR A 276 -17.14 15.21 9.49
CA THR A 276 -18.55 15.57 9.30
C THR A 276 -19.48 14.41 9.63
N ASN A 277 -20.65 14.69 10.21
CA ASN A 277 -21.70 13.69 10.41
C ASN A 277 -22.03 13.01 9.06
N PRO A 278 -21.97 11.65 8.98
CA PRO A 278 -22.28 10.87 7.79
C PRO A 278 -23.61 11.22 7.13
N GLU A 279 -24.62 11.60 7.93
CA GLU A 279 -25.95 11.98 7.42
C GLU A 279 -25.89 13.16 6.45
N ARG A 280 -24.90 14.05 6.60
CA ARG A 280 -24.70 15.17 5.67
C ARG A 280 -24.09 14.72 4.35
N LEU A 281 -23.44 13.55 4.32
CA LEU A 281 -22.75 13.00 3.16
C LEU A 281 -23.64 12.06 2.35
N GLU A 282 -24.75 11.58 2.92
CA GLU A 282 -25.69 10.64 2.29
C GLU A 282 -26.05 11.04 0.84
N LYS A 283 -26.30 12.34 0.60
CA LYS A 283 -26.66 12.87 -0.74
C LYS A 283 -25.56 12.79 -1.79
N ALA A 284 -24.30 12.62 -1.40
CA ALA A 284 -23.16 12.47 -2.32
C ALA A 284 -22.66 11.03 -2.43
N LEU A 285 -23.20 10.11 -1.63
CA LEU A 285 -22.89 8.70 -1.75
C LEU A 285 -23.42 8.16 -3.08
N PRO A 286 -22.71 7.21 -3.71
CA PRO A 286 -23.22 6.50 -4.87
C PRO A 286 -24.58 5.85 -4.55
N GLU A 287 -25.53 5.95 -5.47
CA GLU A 287 -26.88 5.39 -5.30
C GLU A 287 -26.84 3.86 -5.10
N GLU A 288 -25.81 3.22 -5.66
CA GLU A 288 -25.52 1.80 -5.49
C GLU A 288 -25.24 1.39 -4.03
N LEU A 289 -24.90 2.35 -3.15
CA LEU A 289 -24.72 2.13 -1.71
C LEU A 289 -26.02 2.26 -0.90
N THR A 290 -27.05 2.84 -1.51
CA THR A 290 -28.35 3.13 -0.87
C THR A 290 -29.47 2.22 -1.37
N GLN A 291 -29.19 1.39 -2.37
CA GLN A 291 -30.14 0.39 -2.82
C GLN A 291 -30.39 -0.61 -1.69
N PRO A 292 -31.65 -0.83 -1.28
CA PRO A 292 -31.97 -1.84 -0.29
C PRO A 292 -31.43 -3.17 -0.80
N LEU A 293 -30.73 -3.88 0.08
CA LEU A 293 -30.16 -5.19 -0.21
C LEU A 293 -31.31 -6.16 -0.50
N SER A 294 -31.75 -6.23 -1.76
CA SER A 294 -32.69 -7.25 -2.21
C SER A 294 -32.11 -8.59 -1.81
N SER A 295 -32.88 -9.33 -1.02
CA SER A 295 -32.50 -10.47 -0.17
C SER A 295 -31.96 -11.71 -0.91
N GLU A 296 -31.47 -11.59 -2.15
CA GLU A 296 -31.28 -12.75 -3.02
C GLU A 296 -29.86 -13.32 -3.00
N ASN A 297 -28.84 -12.62 -2.48
CA ASN A 297 -27.43 -13.08 -2.61
C ASN A 297 -26.60 -13.12 -1.32
N PHE A 298 -27.15 -12.88 -0.13
CA PHE A 298 -26.36 -12.82 1.10
C PHE A 298 -26.94 -13.73 2.21
N GLU A 299 -26.31 -14.89 2.43
CA GLU A 299 -26.62 -15.90 3.46
C GLU A 299 -26.35 -15.44 4.92
N ALA A 300 -26.21 -14.13 5.16
CA ALA A 300 -26.10 -13.60 6.51
C ALA A 300 -27.50 -13.56 7.13
N ALA A 301 -27.82 -14.60 7.91
CA ALA A 301 -29.04 -14.66 8.71
C ALA A 301 -29.21 -13.35 9.51
N ALA A 302 -30.28 -12.62 9.24
CA ALA A 302 -30.62 -11.43 10.01
C ALA A 302 -30.85 -11.86 11.47
N PRO A 303 -30.18 -11.24 12.46
CA PRO A 303 -30.47 -11.53 13.86
C PRO A 303 -31.91 -11.12 14.18
N SER A 304 -32.57 -11.89 15.04
CA SER A 304 -33.99 -11.75 15.42
C SER A 304 -34.28 -10.53 16.31
N ASP A 305 -33.32 -9.64 16.50
CA ASP A 305 -33.46 -8.47 17.37
C ASP A 305 -33.56 -7.18 16.56
N SER A 306 -34.44 -6.32 17.06
CA SER A 306 -34.91 -4.98 16.65
C SER A 306 -33.88 -3.92 16.19
N THR A 307 -32.75 -4.34 15.63
CA THR A 307 -31.71 -3.44 15.13
C THR A 307 -32.25 -2.64 13.96
N ASP A 308 -32.27 -1.31 14.10
CA ASP A 308 -32.72 -0.40 13.04
C ASP A 308 -31.89 -0.65 11.78
N GLN A 309 -32.56 -1.02 10.68
CA GLN A 309 -31.94 -1.25 9.39
C GLN A 309 -31.13 -0.02 8.92
N LYS A 310 -31.59 1.19 9.25
CA LYS A 310 -30.85 2.43 8.96
C LYS A 310 -29.55 2.53 9.73
N ASP A 311 -29.52 2.04 10.96
CA ASP A 311 -28.32 2.03 11.79
C ASP A 311 -27.26 1.07 11.21
N ILE A 312 -27.67 -0.10 10.72
CA ILE A 312 -26.79 -1.06 10.04
C ILE A 312 -26.20 -0.45 8.76
N GLU A 313 -27.02 0.22 7.96
CA GLU A 313 -26.59 0.91 6.73
C GLU A 313 -25.57 2.01 7.04
N LYS A 314 -25.86 2.85 8.05
CA LYS A 314 -24.95 3.91 8.51
C LYS A 314 -23.60 3.36 8.96
N ARG A 315 -23.59 2.29 9.76
CA ARG A 315 -22.35 1.62 10.19
C ARG A 315 -21.56 1.10 9.00
N THR A 316 -22.22 0.45 8.05
CA THR A 316 -21.58 -0.09 6.85
C THR A 316 -20.97 1.02 5.98
N GLN A 317 -21.69 2.13 5.81
CA GLN A 317 -21.20 3.31 5.09
C GLN A 317 -20.02 3.96 5.80
N LEU A 318 -20.07 4.08 7.13
CA LEU A 318 -18.97 4.62 7.95
C LEU A 318 -17.69 3.83 7.73
N PHE A 319 -17.70 2.50 7.89
CA PHE A 319 -16.51 1.69 7.66
C PHE A 319 -15.94 1.89 6.24
N ALA A 320 -16.80 1.97 5.22
CA ALA A 320 -16.37 2.24 3.85
C ALA A 320 -15.80 3.66 3.67
N LEU A 321 -16.33 4.68 4.36
CA LEU A 321 -15.83 6.05 4.33
C LEU A 321 -14.46 6.22 4.99
N TYR A 322 -14.09 5.30 5.89
CA TYR A 322 -12.80 5.32 6.60
C TYR A 322 -11.83 4.23 6.13
N GLY A 323 -12.06 3.64 4.96
CA GLY A 323 -11.07 2.80 4.29
C GLY A 323 -11.05 1.33 4.68
N TRP A 324 -12.09 0.87 5.36
CA TRP A 324 -12.18 -0.50 5.83
C TRP A 324 -12.93 -1.40 4.86
N TYR A 325 -12.44 -2.63 4.78
CA TYR A 325 -13.03 -3.75 4.07
C TYR A 325 -13.45 -4.84 5.06
N GLY A 326 -14.46 -5.63 4.70
CA GLY A 326 -14.99 -6.70 5.53
C GLY A 326 -14.51 -8.09 5.11
N GLU A 327 -14.18 -8.93 6.09
CA GLU A 327 -13.90 -10.35 5.89
C GLU A 327 -14.62 -11.20 6.95
N ASP A 328 -15.43 -12.18 6.50
CA ASP A 328 -16.03 -13.17 7.40
C ASP A 328 -15.15 -14.42 7.48
N ARG A 329 -14.70 -14.77 8.69
CA ARG A 329 -13.96 -16.00 8.99
C ARG A 329 -14.85 -17.03 9.71
N GLY A 330 -16.17 -16.88 9.59
CA GLY A 330 -17.17 -17.72 10.24
C GLY A 330 -17.36 -17.33 11.71
N LYS A 331 -16.45 -17.80 12.57
CA LYS A 331 -16.50 -17.53 14.03
C LYS A 331 -16.22 -16.09 14.39
N TYR A 332 -15.45 -15.40 13.56
CA TYR A 332 -15.00 -14.03 13.80
C TYR A 332 -15.14 -13.22 12.53
N SER A 333 -15.45 -11.94 12.67
CA SER A 333 -15.43 -10.98 11.56
C SER A 333 -14.33 -9.96 11.77
N ILE A 334 -13.68 -9.62 10.67
CA ILE A 334 -12.51 -8.78 10.65
C ILE A 334 -12.77 -7.61 9.71
N ALA A 335 -12.48 -6.40 10.17
CA ALA A 335 -12.28 -5.26 9.30
C ALA A 335 -10.79 -5.16 8.95
N PHE A 336 -10.45 -4.89 7.70
CA PHE A 336 -9.07 -4.74 7.28
C PHE A 336 -8.87 -3.59 6.29
N CYS A 337 -7.66 -3.04 6.23
CA CYS A 337 -7.28 -1.99 5.29
C CYS A 337 -6.43 -2.59 4.15
N HIS A 338 -6.70 -2.20 2.90
CA HIS A 338 -5.88 -2.62 1.75
C HIS A 338 -4.57 -1.84 1.58
N GLU A 339 -4.42 -0.69 2.24
CA GLU A 339 -3.22 0.15 2.11
C GLU A 339 -2.17 -0.23 3.17
N CYS A 340 -2.56 -0.27 4.44
CA CYS A 340 -1.66 -0.56 5.56
C CYS A 340 -1.78 -1.97 6.15
N HIS A 341 -2.76 -2.75 5.69
CA HIS A 341 -2.94 -4.17 6.02
C HIS A 341 -3.17 -4.43 7.49
N GLN A 342 -3.64 -3.40 8.18
CA GLN A 342 -4.19 -3.54 9.51
C GLN A 342 -5.40 -4.45 9.48
N ARG A 343 -5.54 -5.27 10.51
CA ARG A 343 -6.69 -6.16 10.72
C ARG A 343 -7.25 -5.93 12.12
N VAL A 344 -8.54 -5.68 12.20
CA VAL A 344 -9.26 -5.35 13.42
C VAL A 344 -10.33 -6.41 13.64
N GLY A 345 -10.21 -7.14 14.75
CA GLY A 345 -11.22 -8.10 15.16
C GLY A 345 -12.46 -7.40 15.71
N LEU A 346 -13.60 -7.51 15.02
CA LEU A 346 -14.82 -6.77 15.37
C LEU A 346 -15.47 -7.25 16.66
N TRP A 347 -15.26 -8.52 17.02
CA TRP A 347 -15.82 -9.12 18.24
C TRP A 347 -15.37 -8.41 19.52
N MET A 348 -14.25 -7.68 19.49
CA MET A 348 -13.75 -6.92 20.64
C MET A 348 -14.56 -5.66 20.94
N TYR A 349 -15.38 -5.20 20.00
CA TYR A 349 -16.08 -3.91 20.06
C TYR A 349 -17.61 -4.07 20.07
N LEU A 350 -18.11 -5.28 20.28
CA LEU A 350 -19.55 -5.56 20.37
C LEU A 350 -20.14 -5.23 21.75
N GLY A 351 -19.30 -5.13 22.79
CA GLY A 351 -19.71 -4.72 24.15
C GLY A 351 -19.49 -3.23 24.42
N GLU A 352 -19.96 -2.74 25.56
CA GLU A 352 -19.95 -1.30 25.90
C GLU A 352 -18.58 -0.75 26.34
N ASP A 353 -17.63 -1.63 26.69
CA ASP A 353 -16.37 -1.22 27.34
C ASP A 353 -15.33 -0.65 26.36
N LEU A 354 -15.41 -1.02 25.08
CA LEU A 354 -14.39 -0.71 24.08
C LEU A 354 -14.97 0.01 22.88
N LYS A 355 -14.40 1.19 22.58
CA LYS A 355 -14.75 1.96 21.39
C LYS A 355 -13.72 1.78 20.29
N LEU A 356 -14.20 1.56 19.07
CA LEU A 356 -13.39 1.46 17.86
C LEU A 356 -13.25 2.83 17.20
N ASP A 357 -12.03 3.35 17.13
CA ASP A 357 -11.73 4.54 16.33
C ASP A 357 -11.41 4.16 14.89
N LEU A 358 -12.25 4.57 13.94
CA LEU A 358 -12.12 4.18 12.54
C LEU A 358 -10.90 4.79 11.83
N VAL A 359 -10.26 5.80 12.41
CA VAL A 359 -9.06 6.45 11.85
C VAL A 359 -7.82 6.03 12.62
N GLU A 360 -7.83 6.18 13.94
CA GLU A 360 -6.65 5.90 14.79
C GLU A 360 -6.27 4.41 14.81
N THR A 361 -7.18 3.51 14.43
CA THR A 361 -6.84 2.08 14.34
C THR A 361 -6.06 1.71 13.10
N HIS A 362 -5.95 2.56 12.08
CA HIS A 362 -5.02 2.33 10.97
C HIS A 362 -3.57 2.37 11.47
N ARG A 363 -2.63 1.76 10.73
CA ARG A 363 -1.21 1.93 11.05
C ARG A 363 -0.78 3.39 10.87
N VAL A 364 0.19 3.83 11.66
CA VAL A 364 0.73 5.21 11.63
C VAL A 364 1.17 5.68 10.24
N HIS A 365 1.67 4.76 9.40
CA HIS A 365 2.10 5.08 8.03
C HIS A 365 0.96 5.04 7.00
N CYS A 366 -0.25 4.65 7.37
CA CYS A 366 -1.38 4.46 6.45
C CYS A 366 -1.83 5.78 5.82
N PRO A 367 -2.07 5.88 4.51
CA PRO A 367 -2.65 7.03 3.84
C PRO A 367 -3.98 7.53 4.42
N TRP A 368 -4.74 6.63 5.04
CA TRP A 368 -5.96 6.97 5.76
C TRP A 368 -5.69 7.78 7.03
N LEU A 369 -4.52 7.65 7.67
CA LEU A 369 -4.17 8.36 8.89
C LEU A 369 -3.11 9.44 8.65
N ASN A 370 -2.10 9.13 7.83
CA ASN A 370 -0.90 9.93 7.59
C ASN A 370 -1.09 10.97 6.47
N PRO A 371 -1.11 12.27 6.78
CA PRO A 371 -1.21 13.33 5.78
C PRO A 371 0.00 13.40 4.83
N ASP A 372 1.19 13.04 5.29
CA ASP A 372 2.42 13.19 4.52
C ASP A 372 2.43 12.26 3.30
N SER A 373 1.80 11.09 3.44
CA SER A 373 1.63 10.14 2.33
C SER A 373 0.67 10.63 1.25
N GLN A 374 -0.08 11.71 1.50
CA GLN A 374 -1.17 12.20 0.65
C GLN A 374 -1.09 13.71 0.37
N GLY A 375 0.12 14.29 0.43
CA GLY A 375 0.32 15.70 0.08
C GLY A 375 -0.25 16.70 1.09
N GLY A 376 -0.37 16.30 2.37
CA GLY A 376 -0.69 17.18 3.49
C GLY A 376 -2.08 17.01 4.11
N ARG A 377 -2.90 16.08 3.62
CA ARG A 377 -4.19 15.71 4.25
C ARG A 377 -4.46 14.21 4.13
N PRO A 378 -4.92 13.52 5.18
CA PRO A 378 -5.24 12.10 5.09
C PRO A 378 -6.43 11.84 4.16
N ILE A 379 -6.54 10.61 3.67
CA ILE A 379 -7.57 10.22 2.70
C ILE A 379 -8.99 10.52 3.21
N TRP A 380 -9.33 10.18 4.46
CA TRP A 380 -10.71 10.35 4.96
C TRP A 380 -11.16 11.80 4.86
N GLU A 381 -10.26 12.75 5.12
CA GLU A 381 -10.57 14.18 5.11
C GLU A 381 -10.76 14.67 3.67
N GLN A 382 -9.87 14.26 2.76
CA GLN A 382 -9.99 14.56 1.34
C GLN A 382 -11.28 14.00 0.74
N LEU A 383 -11.61 12.76 1.12
CA LEU A 383 -12.82 12.07 0.71
C LEU A 383 -14.08 12.81 1.17
N GLN A 384 -14.19 13.14 2.46
CA GLN A 384 -15.32 13.92 2.98
C GLN A 384 -15.44 15.27 2.26
N LYS A 385 -14.34 15.98 2.07
CA LYS A 385 -14.34 17.27 1.34
C LYS A 385 -14.80 17.11 -0.11
N ARG A 386 -14.36 16.05 -0.80
CA ARG A 386 -14.77 15.77 -2.19
C ARG A 386 -16.25 15.47 -2.28
N LEU A 387 -16.78 14.67 -1.35
CA LEU A 387 -18.22 14.39 -1.25
C LEU A 387 -19.03 15.67 -1.00
N LEU A 388 -18.62 16.50 -0.05
CA LEU A 388 -19.30 17.78 0.22
C LEU A 388 -19.28 18.73 -0.98
N ASN A 389 -18.16 18.80 -1.72
CA ASN A 389 -18.07 19.59 -2.94
C ASN A 389 -19.03 19.07 -4.02
N ARG A 390 -19.17 17.75 -4.16
CA ARG A 390 -20.14 17.13 -5.08
C ARG A 390 -21.57 17.54 -4.73
N ILE A 391 -21.96 17.56 -3.45
CA ILE A 391 -23.29 18.04 -3.03
C ILE A 391 -23.53 19.47 -3.52
N ARG A 392 -22.54 20.35 -3.37
CA ARG A 392 -22.62 21.75 -3.79
C ARG A 392 -22.69 21.89 -5.32
N GLU A 393 -21.89 21.12 -6.05
CA GLU A 393 -21.88 21.08 -7.52
C GLU A 393 -23.25 20.63 -8.04
N THR A 394 -23.81 19.54 -7.51
CA THR A 394 -25.14 19.04 -7.88
C THR A 394 -26.24 20.03 -7.54
N ALA A 395 -26.20 20.65 -6.35
CA ALA A 395 -27.18 21.66 -5.97
C ALA A 395 -27.14 22.88 -6.90
N SER A 396 -25.94 23.37 -7.25
CA SER A 396 -25.76 24.53 -8.14
C SER A 396 -26.20 24.24 -9.58
N SER A 397 -25.99 23.00 -10.04
CA SER A 397 -26.48 22.53 -11.35
C SER A 397 -28.01 22.57 -11.42
N ILE A 398 -28.70 22.19 -10.34
CA ILE A 398 -30.17 22.17 -10.27
C ILE A 398 -30.74 23.60 -10.32
N TYR A 399 -30.12 24.58 -9.65
CA TYR A 399 -30.57 25.98 -9.75
C TYR A 399 -30.34 26.58 -11.14
N THR A 400 -29.33 26.10 -11.88
CA THR A 400 -29.08 26.55 -13.24
C THR A 400 -30.14 26.01 -14.21
N THR A 401 -30.60 24.77 -14.01
CA THR A 401 -31.63 24.13 -14.86
C THR A 401 -33.07 24.48 -14.47
N GLN A 402 -33.34 24.88 -13.22
CA GLN A 402 -34.67 25.36 -12.79
C GLN A 402 -34.96 26.82 -13.20
N SER A 403 -33.96 27.57 -13.67
CA SER A 403 -34.18 28.91 -14.25
C SER A 403 -34.69 28.89 -15.70
N SER A 404 -34.91 27.69 -16.25
CA SER A 404 -35.41 27.48 -17.61
C SER A 404 -36.63 26.56 -17.61
N GLU A 405 -37.76 27.06 -17.10
CA GLU A 405 -39.07 26.63 -17.60
C GLU A 405 -39.64 27.71 -18.55
N PRO A 406 -40.28 27.31 -19.66
CA PRO A 406 -40.75 28.22 -20.69
C PRO A 406 -42.01 28.94 -20.20
N HIS A 407 -41.84 30.17 -19.71
CA HIS A 407 -42.96 31.08 -19.60
C HIS A 407 -43.33 31.58 -21.00
N ASP A 408 -44.46 31.09 -21.49
CA ASP A 408 -45.22 31.67 -22.58
C ASP A 408 -45.59 33.11 -22.21
N ILE A 409 -44.82 34.06 -22.73
CA ILE A 409 -45.09 35.49 -22.63
C ILE A 409 -44.97 36.04 -24.03
N GLY A 410 -46.12 36.22 -24.67
CA GLY A 410 -46.28 37.30 -25.63
C GLY A 410 -46.04 38.61 -24.91
N ASP A 411 -44.82 39.15 -25.00
CA ASP A 411 -44.57 40.57 -24.81
C ASP A 411 -43.47 41.04 -25.75
N ILE A 412 -43.86 42.04 -26.52
CA ILE A 412 -43.08 42.74 -27.53
C ILE A 412 -41.95 43.48 -26.81
N ARG A 413 -40.71 43.02 -27.00
CA ARG A 413 -39.50 43.80 -26.65
C ARG A 413 -38.68 44.04 -27.92
N PRO A 414 -38.36 45.31 -28.27
CA PRO A 414 -37.72 45.63 -29.53
C PRO A 414 -36.26 45.12 -29.54
N PRO A 415 -35.72 44.77 -30.72
CA PRO A 415 -34.38 44.24 -30.83
C PRO A 415 -33.36 45.31 -30.40
N SER A 416 -32.60 45.02 -29.35
CA SER A 416 -31.42 45.78 -28.97
C SER A 416 -30.45 45.78 -30.14
N SER A 417 -30.21 46.95 -30.74
CA SER A 417 -29.37 47.06 -31.94
C SER A 417 -27.92 46.70 -31.61
N ALA A 418 -27.21 46.12 -32.58
CA ALA A 418 -25.78 45.77 -32.49
C ALA A 418 -24.87 46.95 -32.08
N ALA A 419 -25.36 48.20 -32.20
CA ALA A 419 -24.63 49.38 -31.77
C ALA A 419 -24.48 49.49 -30.23
N ASP A 420 -25.41 48.91 -29.45
CA ASP A 420 -25.35 48.93 -27.99
C ASP A 420 -24.44 47.84 -27.43
N SER A 421 -24.31 46.70 -28.13
CA SER A 421 -23.30 45.69 -27.77
C SER A 421 -21.88 46.17 -28.08
N GLU A 422 -21.68 46.91 -29.16
CA GLU A 422 -20.34 47.43 -29.50
C GLU A 422 -19.88 48.53 -28.53
N LYS A 423 -20.80 49.39 -28.06
CA LYS A 423 -20.49 50.41 -27.04
C LYS A 423 -20.13 49.79 -25.69
N THR A 424 -20.81 48.73 -25.29
CA THR A 424 -20.51 48.04 -24.02
C THR A 424 -19.16 47.33 -24.08
N ASP A 425 -18.81 46.70 -25.21
CA ASP A 425 -17.50 46.08 -25.41
C ASP A 425 -16.35 47.11 -25.48
N LYS A 426 -16.54 48.26 -26.15
CA LYS A 426 -15.56 49.37 -26.12
C LYS A 426 -15.32 49.87 -24.70
N THR A 427 -16.38 49.96 -23.89
CA THR A 427 -16.28 50.41 -22.49
C THR A 427 -15.52 49.38 -21.65
N ARG A 428 -15.77 48.08 -21.88
CA ARG A 428 -15.07 46.98 -21.21
C ARG A 428 -13.58 46.95 -21.58
N MET A 429 -13.24 47.13 -22.85
CA MET A 429 -11.85 47.18 -23.33
C MET A 429 -11.10 48.41 -22.81
N ASN A 430 -11.75 49.56 -22.69
CA ASN A 430 -11.13 50.75 -22.10
C ASN A 430 -10.85 50.59 -20.60
N ARG A 431 -11.72 49.91 -19.85
CA ARG A 431 -11.46 49.55 -18.45
C ARG A 431 -10.28 48.61 -18.31
N LEU A 432 -10.17 47.62 -19.19
CA LEU A 432 -9.08 46.63 -19.17
C LEU A 432 -7.73 47.28 -19.52
N LYS A 433 -7.69 48.16 -20.53
CA LYS A 433 -6.48 48.95 -20.86
C LYS A 433 -6.05 49.86 -19.72
N LYS A 434 -7.00 50.46 -18.99
CA LYS A 434 -6.70 51.32 -17.82
C LYS A 434 -6.10 50.51 -16.67
N ALA A 435 -6.59 49.29 -16.43
CA ALA A 435 -6.04 48.36 -15.45
C ALA A 435 -4.64 47.85 -15.83
N MET A 436 -4.40 47.53 -17.10
CA MET A 436 -3.06 47.13 -17.54
C MET A 436 -2.03 48.26 -17.39
N LYS A 437 -2.45 49.51 -17.58
CA LYS A 437 -1.59 50.69 -17.42
C LYS A 437 -1.24 50.98 -15.94
N SER A 438 -2.08 50.57 -14.98
CA SER A 438 -1.78 50.68 -13.55
C SER A 438 -0.83 49.59 -13.03
N PHE A 439 -0.73 48.44 -13.70
CA PHE A 439 0.18 47.35 -13.32
C PHE A 439 1.56 47.41 -14.00
N GLY A 440 1.74 48.26 -15.02
CA GLY A 440 3.00 48.40 -15.79
C GLY A 440 4.04 49.39 -15.22
N GLY A 441 4.15 49.52 -13.90
CA GLY A 441 5.02 50.50 -13.24
C GLY A 441 6.46 50.04 -13.00
N ARG A 442 7.38 50.42 -13.90
CA ARG A 442 8.84 50.64 -13.72
C ARG A 442 9.67 49.52 -13.05
N ARG A 443 10.32 48.68 -13.88
CA ARG A 443 11.64 48.13 -13.54
C ARG A 443 12.67 49.28 -13.58
N LYS A 444 13.18 49.69 -12.43
CA LYS A 444 14.38 50.55 -12.35
C LYS A 444 15.58 49.73 -12.84
N LYS A 445 16.35 50.32 -13.77
CA LYS A 445 17.74 49.96 -14.05
C LYS A 445 18.61 50.33 -12.86
#